data_AF-A0A2I0NUL4-F1
#
_entry.id   AF-A0A2I0NUL4-F1
#
_cell.length_a   1.000
_cell.length_b   1.000
_cell.length_c   1.000
_cell.angle_alpha   90.00
_cell.angle_beta   90.00
_cell.angle_gamma   90.00
#
_symmetry.space_group_name_H-M   'P 1'
#
loop_
_entity.id
_entity.type
_entity.pdbx_description
1 polymer ?
#
loop_
_entity_poly.entity_id
_entity_poly.type
_entity_poly.pdbx_seq_one_letter_code
_entity_poly.pdbx_strand_id
1 'polypeptide(L)'
;MIEYIMVSGVLMALLVVMLLLVNSTFMETPVNRLSYVAFTDIGNGISTRIVDVYALAPSDGSISTVFDIPDDVADKDYFVQIGQGYNPADQDVQISRGLTEIHVSLAGIGASRGVVGNTTGRGLNRISYDSGGY
;
A
#
# COMPACT_ATOMS: atom_id res chain seq x y z
N MET A 1 -1.45 -20.08 -52.38
CA MET A 1 -2.60 -19.95 -51.44
C MET A 1 -2.29 -20.56 -50.07
N ILE A 2 -1.80 -21.80 -50.00
CA ILE A 2 -1.42 -22.44 -48.72
C ILE A 2 -0.33 -21.66 -47.95
N GLU A 3 0.66 -21.11 -48.66
CA GLU A 3 1.74 -20.31 -48.07
C GLU A 3 1.22 -19.01 -47.47
N TYR A 4 0.28 -18.33 -48.13
CA TYR A 4 -0.33 -17.12 -47.59
C TYR A 4 -1.12 -17.40 -46.31
N ILE A 5 -1.84 -18.52 -46.27
CA ILE A 5 -2.57 -18.96 -45.07
C ILE A 5 -1.58 -19.28 -43.94
N MET A 6 -0.50 -20.00 -44.22
CA MET A 6 0.56 -20.31 -43.25
C MET A 6 1.23 -19.04 -42.70
N VAL A 7 1.66 -18.13 -43.56
CA VAL A 7 2.30 -16.87 -43.15
C VAL A 7 1.34 -16.03 -42.31
N SER A 8 0.08 -15.90 -42.73
CA SER A 8 -0.93 -15.14 -41.96
C SER A 8 -1.21 -15.77 -40.60
N GLY A 9 -1.25 -17.11 -40.50
CA GLY A 9 -1.47 -17.82 -39.24
C GLY A 9 -0.31 -17.61 -38.26
N VAL A 10 0.94 -17.67 -38.74
CA VAL A 10 2.13 -17.40 -37.92
C VAL A 10 2.14 -15.96 -37.43
N LEU A 11 1.80 -15.00 -38.29
CA LEU A 11 1.73 -13.58 -37.92
C LEU A 11 0.64 -13.31 -36.87
N MET A 12 -0.53 -13.92 -37.02
CA MET A 12 -1.61 -13.82 -36.02
C MET A 12 -1.18 -14.42 -34.68
N ALA A 13 -0.53 -15.58 -34.67
CA ALA A 13 -0.02 -16.19 -33.44
C ALA A 13 1.04 -15.29 -32.77
N LEU A 14 1.99 -14.75 -33.54
CA LEU A 14 3.00 -13.81 -33.05
C LEU A 14 2.37 -12.53 -32.50
N LEU A 15 1.29 -12.03 -33.13
CA LEU A 15 0.57 -10.86 -32.65
C LEU A 15 -0.07 -11.12 -31.28
N VAL A 16 -0.71 -12.27 -31.08
CA VAL A 16 -1.28 -12.63 -29.77
C VAL A 16 -0.19 -12.71 -28.71
N VAL A 17 0.94 -13.36 -29.02
CA VAL A 17 2.08 -13.44 -28.09
C VAL A 17 2.63 -12.05 -27.76
N MET A 18 2.77 -11.16 -28.76
CA MET A 18 3.20 -9.78 -28.53
C MET A 18 2.22 -9.01 -27.62
N LEU A 19 0.91 -9.11 -27.84
CA LEU A 19 -0.07 -8.40 -27.03
C LEU A 19 -0.01 -8.82 -25.56
N LEU A 20 0.15 -10.13 -25.30
CA LEU A 20 0.30 -10.65 -23.94
C LEU A 20 1.62 -10.16 -23.31
N LEU A 21 2.73 -10.23 -24.05
CA LEU A 21 4.04 -9.82 -23.55
C LEU A 21 4.12 -8.31 -23.27
N VAL A 22 3.49 -7.49 -24.13
CA VAL A 22 3.42 -6.05 -23.95
C VAL A 22 2.64 -5.70 -22.69
N ASN A 23 1.50 -6.37 -22.44
CA ASN A 23 0.71 -6.12 -21.25
C ASN A 23 1.51 -6.38 -19.95
N SER A 24 2.16 -7.54 -19.80
CA SER A 24 2.90 -7.84 -18.56
C SER A 24 4.18 -6.99 -18.41
N THR A 25 4.90 -6.78 -19.51
CA THR A 25 6.24 -6.19 -19.46
C THR A 25 6.18 -4.66 -19.43
N PHE A 26 5.30 -4.05 -20.23
CA PHE A 26 5.23 -2.60 -20.36
C PHE A 26 4.16 -1.95 -19.51
N MET A 27 3.10 -2.67 -19.09
CA MET A 27 2.06 -2.09 -18.24
C MET A 27 2.24 -2.50 -16.78
N GLU A 28 2.24 -3.81 -16.47
CA GLU A 28 2.21 -4.25 -15.07
C GLU A 28 3.51 -3.97 -14.31
N THR A 29 4.67 -4.24 -14.92
CA THR A 29 5.96 -4.11 -14.25
C THR A 29 6.26 -2.66 -13.83
N PRO A 30 6.10 -1.64 -14.71
CA PRO A 30 6.29 -0.24 -14.30
C PRO A 30 5.27 0.21 -13.26
N VAL A 31 4.00 -0.22 -13.37
CA VAL A 31 2.96 0.11 -12.39
C VAL A 31 3.30 -0.43 -11.01
N ASN A 32 3.81 -1.66 -10.91
CA ASN A 32 4.22 -2.24 -9.63
C ASN A 32 5.41 -1.49 -9.01
N ARG A 33 6.41 -1.09 -9.82
CA ARG A 33 7.53 -0.28 -9.32
C ARG A 33 7.09 1.10 -8.85
N LEU A 34 6.22 1.76 -9.60
CA LEU A 34 5.66 3.05 -9.20
C LEU A 34 4.84 2.91 -7.90
N SER A 35 4.03 1.86 -7.81
CA SER A 35 3.23 1.55 -6.63
C SER A 35 4.12 1.34 -5.40
N TYR A 36 5.23 0.62 -5.54
CA TYR A 36 6.18 0.40 -4.45
C TYR A 36 6.75 1.73 -3.89
N VAL A 37 7.17 2.64 -4.77
CA VAL A 37 7.71 3.94 -4.35
C VAL A 37 6.62 4.80 -3.71
N ALA A 38 5.46 4.90 -4.35
CA ALA A 38 4.34 5.67 -3.82
C ALA A 38 3.85 5.13 -2.47
N PHE A 39 3.74 3.80 -2.32
CA PHE A 39 3.40 3.18 -1.04
C PHE A 39 4.45 3.52 0.01
N THR A 40 5.74 3.48 -0.32
CA THR A 40 6.81 3.84 0.62
C THR A 40 6.64 5.27 1.13
N ASP A 41 6.33 6.22 0.24
CA ASP A 41 6.09 7.61 0.62
C ASP A 41 4.83 7.78 1.48
N ILE A 42 3.73 7.10 1.13
CA ILE A 42 2.50 7.09 1.93
C ILE A 42 2.77 6.52 3.32
N GLY A 43 3.46 5.38 3.41
CA GLY A 43 3.81 4.73 4.67
C GLY A 43 4.67 5.63 5.56
N ASN A 44 5.69 6.29 5.00
CA ASN A 44 6.51 7.25 5.73
C ASN A 44 5.70 8.48 6.20
N GLY A 45 4.77 8.96 5.38
CA GLY A 45 3.86 10.04 5.75
C GLY A 45 2.96 9.65 6.93
N ILE A 46 2.35 8.46 6.88
CA ILE A 46 1.53 7.90 7.95
C ILE A 46 2.35 7.74 9.23
N SER A 47 3.55 7.17 9.15
CA SER A 47 4.45 7.01 10.30
C SER A 47 4.75 8.34 10.99
N THR A 48 4.97 9.41 10.22
CA THR A 48 5.18 10.75 10.77
C THR A 48 3.92 11.26 11.50
N ARG A 49 2.73 11.03 10.95
CA ARG A 49 1.46 11.40 11.62
C ARG A 49 1.20 10.62 12.89
N ILE A 50 1.57 9.35 12.92
CA ILE A 50 1.49 8.53 14.13
C ILE A 50 2.43 9.10 15.20
N VAL A 51 3.65 9.51 14.82
CA VAL A 51 4.58 10.20 15.74
C VAL A 51 4.00 11.51 16.27
N ASP A 52 3.36 12.31 15.42
CA ASP A 52 2.66 13.54 15.85
C ASP A 52 1.57 13.23 16.89
N VAL A 53 0.79 12.17 16.67
CA VAL A 53 -0.24 11.70 17.61
C VAL A 53 0.37 11.31 18.95
N TYR A 54 1.51 10.60 18.95
CA TYR A 54 2.20 10.24 20.19
C TYR A 54 2.75 11.44 20.95
N ALA A 55 3.25 12.46 20.25
CA ALA A 55 3.71 13.69 20.86
C ALA A 55 2.59 14.47 21.58
N LEU A 56 1.34 14.31 21.10
CA LEU A 56 0.14 14.95 21.65
C LEU A 56 -0.72 14.02 22.51
N ALA A 57 -0.34 12.75 22.65
CA ALA A 57 -1.12 11.73 23.34
C ALA A 57 -1.26 12.04 24.84
N PRO A 58 -2.49 12.09 25.39
CA PRO A 58 -2.72 12.36 26.81
C PRO A 58 -2.20 11.21 27.68
N SER A 59 -1.91 11.49 28.96
CA SER A 59 -1.57 10.45 29.93
C SER A 59 -2.73 9.49 30.19
N ASP A 60 -3.96 10.01 30.14
CA ASP A 60 -5.20 9.26 30.28
C ASP A 60 -6.22 9.76 29.22
N GLY A 61 -6.78 8.82 28.46
CA GLY A 61 -7.80 9.07 27.44
C GLY A 61 -7.35 8.71 26.02
N SER A 62 -8.15 9.15 25.05
CA SER A 62 -7.93 8.85 23.63
C SER A 62 -7.77 10.12 22.80
N ILE A 63 -6.99 10.01 21.72
CA ILE A 63 -6.88 11.02 20.68
C ILE A 63 -7.09 10.35 19.33
N SER A 64 -7.86 11.00 18.48
CA SER A 64 -8.05 10.54 17.10
C SER A 64 -7.69 11.67 16.15
N THR A 65 -6.91 11.35 15.12
CA THR A 65 -6.61 12.27 14.03
C THR A 65 -7.20 11.74 12.73
N VAL A 66 -7.62 12.66 11.88
CA VAL A 66 -8.09 12.36 10.53
C VAL A 66 -7.08 12.94 9.56
N PHE A 67 -6.69 12.14 8.58
CA PHE A 67 -5.73 12.54 7.56
C PHE A 67 -6.19 12.02 6.20
N ASP A 68 -5.60 12.60 5.17
CA ASP A 68 -5.92 12.27 3.79
C ASP A 68 -4.74 11.59 3.13
N ILE A 69 -5.02 10.58 2.32
CA ILE A 69 -4.06 9.87 1.47
C ILE A 69 -4.67 9.76 0.07
N PRO A 70 -3.88 9.56 -0.99
CA PRO A 70 -4.42 9.42 -2.33
C PRO A 70 -5.51 8.35 -2.43
N ASP A 71 -6.60 8.64 -3.15
CA ASP A 71 -7.68 7.66 -3.35
C ASP A 71 -7.19 6.39 -4.07
N ASP A 72 -6.25 6.57 -5.01
CA ASP A 72 -5.62 5.52 -5.77
C ASP A 72 -4.12 5.80 -6.01
N VAL A 73 -3.39 4.76 -6.41
CA VAL A 73 -2.02 4.89 -6.90
C VAL A 73 -1.96 4.17 -8.24
N ALA A 74 -1.65 4.90 -9.32
CA ALA A 74 -1.66 4.37 -10.67
C ALA A 74 -3.03 3.79 -11.09
N ASP A 75 -4.11 4.50 -10.78
CA ASP A 75 -5.50 4.17 -11.16
C ASP A 75 -5.97 2.82 -10.60
N LYS A 76 -5.47 2.47 -9.42
CA LYS A 76 -5.78 1.23 -8.71
C LYS A 76 -6.00 1.53 -7.23
N ASP A 77 -6.99 0.90 -6.60
CA ASP A 77 -7.18 1.01 -5.16
C ASP A 77 -6.08 0.25 -4.40
N TYR A 78 -5.90 0.57 -3.12
CA TYR A 78 -4.95 -0.09 -2.23
C TYR A 78 -5.47 -0.08 -0.78
N PHE A 79 -4.90 -0.97 0.04
CA PHE A 79 -5.27 -1.12 1.44
C PHE A 79 -4.15 -0.61 2.34
N VAL A 80 -4.54 0.01 3.44
CA VAL A 80 -3.64 0.47 4.50
C VAL A 80 -4.12 -0.08 5.83
N GLN A 81 -3.22 -0.72 6.54
CA GLN A 81 -3.48 -1.25 7.88
C GLN A 81 -2.37 -0.81 8.82
N ILE A 82 -2.77 -0.35 10.00
CA ILE A 82 -1.89 0.04 11.09
C ILE A 82 -2.21 -0.88 12.25
N GLY A 83 -1.24 -1.69 12.66
CA GLY A 83 -1.48 -2.71 13.67
C GLY A 83 -0.20 -3.36 14.17
N GLN A 84 -0.35 -4.56 14.71
CA GLN A 84 0.80 -5.39 15.11
C GLN A 84 1.63 -5.72 13.89
N GLY A 85 2.90 -5.33 13.93
CA GLY A 85 3.83 -5.62 12.86
C GLY A 85 4.31 -7.06 12.90
N TYR A 86 5.16 -7.38 11.93
CA TYR A 86 5.78 -8.71 11.82
C TYR A 86 6.49 -9.17 13.11
N ASN A 87 6.97 -8.22 13.91
CA ASN A 87 7.40 -8.46 15.27
C ASN A 87 6.25 -8.11 16.24
N PRO A 88 5.81 -9.04 17.12
CA PRO A 88 4.70 -8.79 18.04
C PRO A 88 4.96 -7.69 19.08
N ALA A 89 6.23 -7.27 19.21
CA ALA A 89 6.66 -6.18 20.07
C ALA A 89 6.72 -4.82 19.35
N ASP A 90 6.42 -4.74 18.06
CA ASP A 90 6.43 -3.50 17.28
C ASP A 90 5.12 -3.35 16.48
N GLN A 91 4.86 -2.14 16.03
CA GLN A 91 3.75 -1.86 15.12
C GLN A 91 4.29 -1.46 13.76
N ASP A 92 3.58 -1.85 12.71
CA ASP A 92 3.90 -1.43 11.35
C ASP A 92 2.70 -0.77 10.66
N VAL A 93 3.04 0.03 9.66
CA VAL A 93 2.10 0.49 8.64
C VAL A 93 2.28 -0.43 7.44
N GLN A 94 1.28 -1.27 7.23
CA GLN A 94 1.20 -2.19 6.11
C GLN A 94 0.40 -1.54 4.98
N ILE A 95 0.99 -1.48 3.79
CA ILE A 95 0.30 -1.00 2.59
C ILE A 95 0.38 -2.09 1.53
N SER A 96 -0.78 -2.53 1.05
CA SER A 96 -0.86 -3.71 0.17
C SER A 96 -1.80 -3.52 -1.01
N ARG A 97 -1.39 -4.14 -2.13
CA ARG A 97 -2.17 -4.31 -3.35
C ARG A 97 -1.72 -5.56 -4.08
N GLY A 98 -2.59 -6.56 -4.16
CA GLY A 98 -2.30 -7.81 -4.88
C GLY A 98 -1.02 -8.47 -4.35
N LEU A 99 0.01 -8.57 -5.18
CA LEU A 99 1.32 -9.12 -4.82
C LEU A 99 2.33 -8.08 -4.31
N THR A 100 1.98 -6.79 -4.34
CA THR A 100 2.85 -5.71 -3.84
C THR A 100 2.44 -5.37 -2.42
N GLU A 101 3.37 -5.54 -1.51
CA GLU A 101 3.17 -5.29 -0.09
C GLU A 101 4.41 -4.58 0.44
N ILE A 102 4.19 -3.57 1.28
CA ILE A 102 5.26 -2.90 2.00
C ILE A 102 4.93 -2.85 3.49
N HIS A 103 5.98 -2.85 4.29
CA HIS A 103 5.91 -2.68 5.74
C HIS A 103 6.81 -1.52 6.13
N VAL A 104 6.24 -0.54 6.81
CA VAL A 104 7.01 0.56 7.42
C VAL A 104 6.92 0.38 8.93
N SER A 105 8.03 0.00 9.56
CA SER A 105 8.12 -0.14 11.03
C SER A 105 8.00 1.22 11.71
N LEU A 106 7.30 1.25 12.84
CA LEU A 106 7.18 2.42 13.71
C LEU A 106 8.31 2.50 14.76
N ALA A 107 9.42 1.81 14.49
CA ALA A 107 10.69 1.88 15.23
C ALA A 107 10.55 1.73 16.76
N GLY A 108 9.68 0.82 17.22
CA GLY A 108 9.51 0.52 18.64
C GLY A 108 8.67 1.53 19.42
N ILE A 109 8.15 2.60 18.78
CA ILE A 109 7.22 3.52 19.44
C ILE A 109 5.90 2.82 19.73
N GLY A 110 5.45 1.96 18.80
CA GLY A 110 4.27 1.11 18.96
C GLY A 110 4.37 0.09 20.09
N ALA A 111 5.58 -0.22 20.57
CA ALA A 111 5.80 -1.08 21.75
C ALA A 111 5.37 -0.43 23.07
N SER A 112 5.42 0.91 23.12
CA SER A 112 5.19 1.71 24.33
C SER A 112 3.78 2.30 24.41
N ARG A 113 3.18 2.58 23.25
CA ARG A 113 1.88 3.23 23.10
C ARG A 113 1.26 2.68 21.81
N GLY A 114 0.28 1.79 21.90
CA GLY A 114 -0.31 1.14 20.72
C GLY A 114 -1.31 2.04 19.99
N VAL A 115 -1.22 2.10 18.66
CA VAL A 115 -2.18 2.78 17.77
C VAL A 115 -2.85 1.76 16.86
N VAL A 116 -4.13 1.96 16.55
CA VAL A 116 -4.84 1.17 15.54
C VAL A 116 -5.48 2.08 14.50
N GLY A 117 -5.57 1.56 13.29
CA GLY A 117 -6.28 2.20 12.20
C GLY A 117 -6.30 1.27 11.00
N ASN A 118 -7.43 1.15 10.34
CA ASN A 118 -7.47 0.61 8.98
C ASN A 118 -8.11 1.65 8.09
N THR A 119 -7.72 1.62 6.82
CA THR A 119 -8.35 2.44 5.81
C THR A 119 -8.05 1.91 4.42
N THR A 120 -8.89 2.31 3.49
CA THR A 120 -8.63 2.18 2.05
C THR A 120 -8.17 3.53 1.52
N GLY A 121 -7.54 3.58 0.35
CA GLY A 121 -7.24 4.87 -0.31
C GLY A 121 -8.47 5.78 -0.37
N ARG A 122 -9.67 5.21 -0.53
CA ARG A 122 -10.94 5.95 -0.55
C ARG A 122 -11.45 6.30 0.84
N GLY A 123 -11.73 7.58 1.08
CA GLY A 123 -12.42 8.09 2.26
C GLY A 123 -11.51 8.76 3.30
N LEU A 124 -12.10 9.17 4.43
CA LEU A 124 -11.36 9.82 5.51
C LEU A 124 -10.60 8.78 6.34
N ASN A 125 -9.28 8.82 6.27
CA ASN A 125 -8.39 7.93 7.00
C ASN A 125 -8.29 8.37 8.46
N ARG A 126 -8.43 7.44 9.40
CA ARG A 126 -8.42 7.74 10.83
C ARG A 126 -7.35 6.93 11.54
N ILE A 127 -6.53 7.63 12.32
CA ILE A 127 -5.62 7.04 13.31
C ILE A 127 -6.23 7.31 14.69
N SER A 128 -6.30 6.28 15.53
CA SER A 128 -6.78 6.42 16.91
C SER A 128 -5.77 5.83 17.90
N TYR A 129 -5.54 6.58 18.98
CA TYR A 129 -4.74 6.18 20.13
C TYR A 129 -5.64 6.13 21.37
N ASP A 130 -5.45 5.11 22.21
CA ASP A 130 -6.09 4.97 23.52
C ASP A 130 -5.02 4.61 24.57
N SER A 131 -5.00 5.35 25.68
CA SER A 131 -4.07 5.10 26.80
C SER A 131 -4.33 3.76 27.51
N GLY A 132 -5.54 3.21 27.42
CA GLY A 132 -5.88 1.88 27.92
C GLY A 132 -5.41 0.73 27.01
N GLY A 133 -4.90 1.05 25.83
CA GLY A 133 -4.57 0.09 24.78
C GLY A 133 -5.78 -0.30 23.93
N TYR A 134 -5.48 -0.78 22.72
CA TYR A 134 -6.44 -1.41 21.82
C TYR A 134 -6.19 -2.92 21.75
#